data_AF-A0A6B2SDU4-F1
#
_entry.id   AF-A0A6B2SDU4-F1
#
_cell.length_a   1.000
_cell.length_b   1.000
_cell.length_c   1.000
_cell.angle_alpha   90.00
_cell.angle_beta   90.00
_cell.angle_gamma   90.00
#
_symmetry.space_group_name_H-M   'P 1'
#
loop_
_entity.id
_entity.type
_entity.pdbx_description
1 polymer ?
#
loop_
_entity_poly.entity_id
_entity_poly.type
_entity_poly.pdbx_seq_one_letter_code
_entity_poly.pdbx_strand_id
1 'polypeptide(L)' 'ALDAGLARTTAEQVVVLSADLPFLGERTVRRLLDALAGSGADGAVLTDPDGRDQPLVAAYRRDALLRG' A
#
# COMPACT_ATOMS: atom_id res chain seq x y z
N ALA A 1 4.54 6.97 12.30
CA ALA A 1 4.93 5.54 12.23
C ALA A 1 5.37 5.15 10.82
N LEU A 2 4.59 5.50 9.78
CA LEU A 2 4.96 5.25 8.38
C LEU A 2 6.33 5.84 8.01
N ASP A 3 6.59 7.12 8.28
CA ASP A 3 7.88 7.77 7.97
C ASP A 3 9.07 7.09 8.62
N ALA A 4 8.92 6.67 9.87
CA ALA A 4 9.95 5.93 10.59
C ALA A 4 10.23 4.56 9.96
N GLY A 5 9.20 3.90 9.39
CA GLY A 5 9.35 2.67 8.62
C GLY A 5 9.98 2.90 7.25
N LEU A 6 9.60 3.98 6.55
CA LEU A 6 10.17 4.38 5.26
C LEU A 6 11.66 4.64 5.35
N ALA A 7 12.13 5.26 6.44
CA ALA A 7 13.55 5.49 6.69
C ALA A 7 14.37 4.20 6.83
N ARG A 8 13.74 3.04 6.98
CA ARG A 8 14.38 1.74 7.22
C ARG A 8 14.37 0.82 5.99
N THR A 9 13.83 1.28 4.86
CA THR A 9 13.75 0.48 3.63
C THR A 9 14.20 1.27 2.39
N THR A 10 14.85 0.56 1.47
CA THR A 10 15.23 1.05 0.14
C THR A 10 14.37 0.47 -0.97
N ALA A 11 13.31 -0.28 -0.64
CA ALA A 11 12.41 -0.86 -1.62
C ALA A 11 11.69 0.23 -2.42
N GLU A 12 11.55 0.04 -3.73
CA GLU A 12 10.87 0.98 -4.62
C GLU A 12 9.36 1.05 -4.35
N GLN A 13 8.79 -0.04 -3.83
CA GLN A 13 7.39 -0.20 -3.52
C GLN A 13 7.22 -0.48 -2.03
N VAL A 14 6.26 0.19 -1.40
CA VAL A 14 5.97 0.07 0.03
C VAL A 14 4.51 -0.31 0.20
N VAL A 15 4.26 -1.38 0.95
CA VAL A 15 2.91 -1.82 1.30
C VAL A 15 2.63 -1.44 2.75
N VAL A 16 1.57 -0.66 2.97
CA VAL A 16 1.07 -0.28 4.28
C VAL A 16 -0.09 -1.18 4.62
N LEU A 17 -0.01 -1.82 5.78
CA LEU A 17 -0.97 -2.82 6.25
C LEU A 17 -1.36 -2.50 7.70
N SER A 18 -2.65 -2.31 7.96
CA SER A 18 -3.17 -2.31 9.33
C SER A 18 -2.93 -3.66 9.99
N ALA A 19 -2.37 -3.63 11.21
CA ALA A 19 -2.04 -4.84 11.98
C ALA A 19 -3.28 -5.65 12.42
N ASP A 20 -4.47 -5.07 12.35
CA ASP A 20 -5.70 -5.62 12.95
C ASP A 20 -6.65 -6.24 11.92
N LEU A 21 -6.12 -6.62 10.75
CA LEU A 21 -6.93 -7.20 9.66
C LEU A 21 -6.73 -8.71 9.58
N PRO A 22 -7.56 -9.52 10.28
CA PRO A 22 -7.47 -10.99 10.22
C PRO A 22 -7.72 -11.56 8.81
N PHE A 23 -8.24 -10.74 7.89
CA PHE A 23 -8.52 -11.11 6.49
C PHE A 23 -7.41 -10.73 5.51
N LEU A 24 -6.35 -10.07 5.99
CA LEU A 24 -5.27 -9.61 5.13
C LEU A 24 -4.36 -10.80 4.77
N GLY A 25 -4.62 -11.39 3.61
CA GLY A 25 -3.81 -12.47 3.06
C GLY A 25 -2.83 -12.01 1.99
N GLU A 26 -1.87 -12.88 1.68
CA GLU A 26 -0.88 -12.70 0.62
C GLU A 26 -1.52 -12.32 -0.74
N ARG A 27 -2.68 -12.91 -1.06
CA ARG A 27 -3.42 -12.62 -2.29
C ARG A 27 -3.83 -11.15 -2.38
N THR A 28 -4.17 -10.50 -1.27
CA THR A 28 -4.54 -9.09 -1.24
C THR A 28 -3.32 -8.22 -1.52
N VAL A 29 -2.17 -8.54 -0.91
CA VAL A 29 -0.90 -7.84 -1.15
C VAL A 29 -0.49 -7.95 -2.63
N ARG A 30 -0.52 -9.16 -3.20
CA ARG A 30 -0.19 -9.36 -4.62
C ARG A 30 -1.09 -8.52 -5.54
N ARG A 31 -2.40 -8.49 -5.29
CA ARG A 31 -3.34 -7.66 -6.06
C ARG A 31 -3.02 -6.18 -6.00
N LEU A 32 -2.62 -5.66 -4.83
CA LEU A 32 -2.24 -4.25 -4.69
C LEU A 32 -0.95 -3.94 -5.48
N LEU A 33 0.03 -4.84 -5.43
CA LEU A 33 1.27 -4.70 -6.20
C LEU A 33 1.03 -4.78 -7.71
N ASP A 34 0.20 -5.72 -8.16
CA ASP A 34 -0.18 -5.87 -9.57
C ASP A 34 -0.92 -4.63 -10.09
N ALA A 35 -1.85 -4.09 -9.29
CA ALA A 35 -2.58 -2.86 -9.63
C ALA A 35 -1.64 -1.64 -9.72
N LEU A 36 -0.68 -1.54 -8.80
CA LEU A 36 0.32 -0.47 -8.82
C LEU A 36 1.25 -0.57 -10.05
N ALA A 37 1.68 -1.79 -10.39
CA ALA A 37 2.53 -2.04 -11.55
C ALA A 37 1.81 -1.77 -12.87
N GLY A 38 0.52 -2.15 -12.98
CA GLY A 38 -0.26 -2.02 -14.21
C GLY A 38 -0.83 -0.63 -14.49
N SER A 39 -0.94 0.25 -13.49
CA SER A 39 -1.62 1.55 -13.62
C SER A 39 -0.69 2.73 -13.86
N GLY A 40 0.60 2.60 -13.54
CA GLY A 40 1.52 3.74 -13.53
C GLY A 40 1.22 4.78 -12.43
N ALA A 41 0.26 4.49 -11.54
CA ALA A 41 -0.14 5.38 -10.46
C ALA A 41 0.92 5.46 -9.36
N ASP A 42 0.81 6.50 -8.52
CA ASP A 42 1.63 6.71 -7.34
C ASP A 42 1.26 5.77 -6.17
N GLY A 43 0.03 5.24 -6.17
CA GLY A 43 -0.46 4.29 -5.18
C GLY A 43 -1.68 3.50 -5.64
N ALA A 44 -1.93 2.37 -4.99
CA ALA A 44 -3.09 1.51 -5.12
C ALA A 44 -3.67 1.27 -3.71
N VAL A 45 -4.92 1.65 -3.50
CA VAL A 45 -5.58 1.58 -2.19
C VAL A 45 -6.65 0.50 -2.23
N LEU A 46 -6.76 -0.30 -1.16
CA LEU A 46 -7.85 -1.24 -1.01
C LEU A 46 -9.15 -0.46 -0.74
N THR A 47 -10.19 -0.73 -1.51
CA THR A 47 -11.54 -0.29 -1.20
C THR A 47 -12.27 -1.40 -0.46
N ASP A 48 -12.92 -1.07 0.66
CA ASP A 48 -13.73 -2.01 1.42
C ASP A 48 -15.07 -2.34 0.71
N PRO A 49 -15.83 -3.35 1.19
CA PRO A 49 -17.11 -3.72 0.58
C PRO A 49 -18.16 -2.59 0.56
N ASP A 50 -18.02 -1.58 1.43
CA ASP A 50 -18.90 -0.43 1.50
C ASP A 50 -18.45 0.71 0.56
N GLY A 51 -17.40 0.47 -0.24
CA GLY A 51 -16.87 1.43 -1.21
C GLY A 51 -15.93 2.47 -0.60
N ARG A 52 -15.44 2.27 0.63
CA ARG A 52 -14.53 3.21 1.29
C ARG A 52 -13.08 2.82 1.08
N ASP A 53 -12.28 3.81 0.74
CA ASP A 53 -10.83 3.63 0.64
C ASP A 53 -10.24 3.37 2.03
N GLN A 54 -9.40 2.34 2.09
CA GLN A 54 -8.66 1.93 3.28
C GLN A 54 -7.20 2.34 3.08
N PRO A 55 -6.81 3.59 3.37
CA PRO A 55 -5.44 4.07 3.14
C PRO A 55 -4.38 3.33 3.98
N LEU A 56 -4.82 2.64 5.04
CA LEU A 56 -3.99 1.76 5.85
C LEU A 56 -3.85 0.33 5.26
N VAL A 57 -4.40 0.09 4.07
CA VAL A 57 -4.23 -1.14 3.27
C VAL A 57 -3.97 -0.74 1.83
N ALA A 58 -2.73 -0.35 1.54
CA ALA A 58 -2.39 0.24 0.27
C ALA A 58 -0.94 -0.07 -0.13
N ALA A 59 -0.66 -0.07 -1.43
CA ALA A 59 0.68 -0.11 -1.98
C ALA A 59 1.01 1.25 -2.60
N TYR A 60 2.19 1.79 -2.30
CA TYR A 60 2.65 3.07 -2.80
C TYR A 60 4.04 2.95 -3.42
N ARG A 61 4.32 3.83 -4.38
CA ARG A 61 5.70 4.09 -4.80
C ARG A 61 6.39 4.88 -3.71
N ARG A 62 7.61 4.46 -3.34
CA ARG A 62 8.40 5.15 -2.31
C ARG A 62 8.61 6.63 -2.65
N ASP A 63 8.90 6.95 -3.91
CA ASP A 63 9.11 8.33 -4.35
C ASP A 63 7.86 9.20 -4.19
N ALA A 64 6.66 8.62 -4.34
CA ALA A 64 5.43 9.34 -4.09
C ALA A 64 5.24 9.66 -2.60
N LEU A 65 5.57 8.72 -1.71
CA LEU A 65 5.53 8.93 -0.26
C LEU A 65 6.58 9.93 0.24
N LEU A 66 7.71 10.07 -0.47
CA LEU A 66 8.75 11.05 -0.12
C LEU A 66 8.44 12.48 -0.62
N ARG A 67 7.48 12.62 -1.54
CA ARG A 67 7.08 13.91 -2.12
C ARG A 67 5.88 14.55 -1.42
N GLY A 68 5.12 13.78 -0.65
CA GLY A 68 4.00 14.27 0.18
C GLY A 68 4.48 14.78 1.53
#